data_AF-A0A9P8NVL6-F1
#
_entry.id   AF-A0A9P8NVL6-F1
#
_cell.length_a   1.000
_cell.length_b   1.000
_cell.length_c   1.000
_cell.angle_alpha   90.00
_cell.angle_beta   90.00
_cell.angle_gamma   90.00
#
_symmetry.space_group_name_H-M   'P 1'
#
loop_
_entity.id
_entity.type
_entity.pdbx_description
1 polymer ?
#
loop_
_entity_poly.entity_id
_entity_poly.type
_entity_poly.pdbx_seq_one_letter_code
_entity_poly.pdbx_strand_id
1 'polypeptide(L)'
;MSFRRRVVPSAVNSPVVSKVYNTEYLGHEETQGFLDEFIGQCDELETAALDKKYHGPDSTTVSQLKRLQRELRGLPPLLIEGQTKEKPDAAKKTVFDQPDQSITPKKIVFDDESGSAKKPKKIVFD
;
A
#
# COMPACT_ATOMS: atom_id res chain seq x y z
N MET A 1 2.43 -23.21 6.37
CA MET A 1 1.86 -21.93 6.87
C MET A 1 1.27 -22.20 8.24
N SER A 2 1.77 -21.55 9.28
CA SER A 2 1.26 -21.72 10.65
C SER A 2 0.13 -20.72 10.87
N PHE A 3 -1.09 -21.20 11.10
CA PHE A 3 -2.21 -20.34 11.45
C PHE A 3 -2.02 -19.89 12.90
N ARG A 4 -1.89 -18.57 13.13
CA ARG A 4 -1.87 -18.02 14.50
C ARG A 4 -3.16 -18.46 15.20
N ARG A 5 -3.01 -19.21 16.29
CA ARG A 5 -4.13 -19.60 17.15
C ARG A 5 -4.79 -18.32 17.67
N ARG A 6 -6.11 -18.23 17.60
CA ARG A 6 -6.86 -17.15 18.24
C ARG A 6 -6.57 -17.17 19.74
N VAL A 7 -6.13 -16.04 20.28
CA VAL A 7 -5.92 -15.87 21.72
C VAL A 7 -7.30 -15.84 22.38
N VAL A 8 -7.50 -16.69 23.39
CA VAL A 8 -8.76 -16.73 24.14
C VAL A 8 -8.77 -15.54 25.11
N PRO A 9 -9.83 -14.72 25.13
CA PRO A 9 -9.95 -13.64 26.10
C PRO A 9 -10.03 -14.22 27.51
N SER A 10 -9.35 -13.55 28.44
CA SER A 10 -9.17 -13.92 29.83
C SER A 10 -9.09 -12.65 30.68
N ALA A 11 -9.25 -12.79 31.99
CA ALA A 11 -9.10 -11.66 32.92
C ALA A 11 -7.69 -11.04 32.93
N VAL A 12 -6.69 -11.71 32.33
CA VAL A 12 -5.29 -11.24 32.29
C VAL A 12 -4.97 -10.48 31.00
N ASN A 13 -5.67 -10.73 29.90
CA ASN A 13 -5.39 -10.12 28.58
C ASN A 13 -6.51 -9.21 28.07
N SER A 14 -7.65 -9.16 28.74
CA SER A 14 -8.78 -8.30 28.36
C SER A 14 -9.42 -7.65 29.58
N PRO A 15 -9.73 -6.35 29.52
CA PRO A 15 -10.42 -5.67 30.62
C PRO A 15 -11.84 -6.21 30.78
N VAL A 16 -12.30 -6.34 32.04
CA VAL A 16 -13.66 -6.84 32.36
C VAL A 16 -14.75 -5.86 31.92
N VAL A 17 -14.49 -4.56 32.06
CA VAL A 17 -15.40 -3.49 31.67
C VAL A 17 -14.60 -2.32 31.09
N SER A 18 -14.93 -1.88 29.88
CA SER A 18 -14.48 -0.59 29.32
C SER A 18 -15.68 0.37 29.26
N LYS A 19 -15.53 1.57 29.81
CA LYS A 19 -16.54 2.64 29.73
C LYS A 19 -15.95 3.82 28.98
N VAL A 20 -16.67 4.30 27.98
CA VAL A 20 -16.31 5.51 27.24
C VAL A 20 -16.98 6.68 27.93
N TYR A 21 -16.19 7.65 28.40
CA TYR A 21 -16.70 8.83 29.10
C TYR A 21 -16.83 10.04 28.18
N ASN A 22 -15.90 10.19 27.24
CA ASN A 22 -15.87 11.28 26.27
C ASN A 22 -15.23 10.80 24.97
N THR A 23 -15.60 11.42 23.86
CA THR A 23 -15.04 11.18 22.53
C THR A 23 -14.82 12.52 21.86
N GLU A 24 -13.58 12.80 21.47
CA GLU A 24 -13.21 14.04 20.79
C GLU A 24 -12.57 13.70 19.45
N TYR A 25 -12.85 14.55 18.45
CA TYR A 25 -12.23 14.43 17.14
C TYR A 25 -10.85 15.08 17.17
N LEU A 26 -9.83 14.29 16.85
CA LEU A 26 -8.46 14.77 16.73
C LEU A 26 -8.24 15.36 15.34
N GLY A 27 -7.57 16.51 15.32
CA GLY A 27 -7.11 17.13 14.07
C GLY A 27 -6.03 16.30 13.38
N HIS A 28 -5.74 16.65 12.14
CA HIS A 28 -4.71 15.97 11.35
C HIS A 28 -3.31 16.08 12.00
N GLU A 29 -2.92 17.29 12.42
CA GLU A 29 -1.63 17.57 13.05
C GLU A 29 -1.50 16.88 14.41
N GLU A 30 -2.55 16.92 15.23
CA GLU A 30 -2.58 16.25 16.54
C GLU A 30 -2.44 14.73 16.38
N THR A 31 -3.19 14.14 15.45
CA THR A 31 -3.12 12.71 15.14
C THR A 31 -1.72 12.31 14.71
N GLN A 32 -1.07 13.14 13.90
CA GLN A 32 0.32 12.90 13.50
C GLN A 32 1.27 12.96 14.70
N GLY A 33 1.12 13.96 15.58
CA GLY A 33 1.92 14.07 16.80
C GLY A 33 1.79 12.85 17.71
N PHE A 34 0.57 12.36 17.95
CA PHE A 34 0.32 11.16 18.75
C PHE A 34 0.93 9.90 18.12
N LEU A 35 0.85 9.75 16.80
CA LEU A 35 1.47 8.62 16.11
C LEU A 35 3.00 8.67 16.16
N ASP A 36 3.58 9.87 16.00
CA ASP A 36 5.02 10.08 16.06
C ASP A 36 5.57 9.73 17.45
N GLU A 37 4.91 10.21 18.52
CA GLU A 37 5.28 9.91 19.90
C GLU A 37 5.13 8.42 20.22
N PHE A 38 3.98 7.82 19.89
CA PHE A 38 3.71 6.42 20.19
C PHE A 38 4.68 5.47 19.47
N ILE A 39 4.96 5.72 18.18
CA ILE A 39 5.92 4.92 17.42
C ILE A 39 7.34 5.08 18.00
N GLY A 40 7.72 6.30 18.38
CA GLY A 40 9.00 6.56 19.06
C GLY A 40 9.15 5.74 20.33
N GLN A 41 8.14 5.75 21.21
CA GLN A 41 8.12 4.94 22.43
C GLN A 41 8.20 3.42 22.14
N CYS A 42 7.54 2.96 21.09
CA CYS A 42 7.60 1.54 20.68
C CYS A 42 9.01 1.15 20.21
N ASP A 43 9.66 2.01 19.42
CA ASP A 43 11.01 1.77 18.91
C ASP A 43 12.05 1.84 20.06
N GLU A 44 11.87 2.74 21.04
CA GLU A 44 12.67 2.79 22.27
C GLU A 44 12.51 1.52 23.12
N LEU A 45 11.28 1.02 23.27
CA LEU A 45 11.03 -0.24 23.98
C LEU A 45 11.63 -1.45 23.24
N GLU A 46 11.59 -1.46 21.91
CA GLU A 46 12.18 -2.53 21.09
C GLU A 46 13.71 -2.55 21.22
N THR A 47 14.34 -1.37 21.16
CA THR A 47 15.80 -1.24 21.36
C THR A 47 16.22 -1.59 22.79
N ALA A 48 15.46 -1.15 23.81
CA ALA A 48 15.74 -1.50 25.20
C ALA A 48 15.51 -3.01 25.51
N ALA A 49 14.68 -3.68 24.72
CA ALA A 49 14.38 -5.10 24.86
C ALA A 49 15.34 -6.03 24.10
N LEU A 50 16.41 -5.51 23.48
CA LEU A 50 17.43 -6.38 22.85
C LEU A 50 18.02 -7.40 23.85
N ASP A 51 18.08 -7.05 25.15
CA ASP A 51 18.60 -7.92 26.23
C ASP A 51 17.51 -8.49 27.17
N LYS A 52 16.23 -8.09 27.01
CA LYS A 52 15.13 -8.47 27.92
C LYS A 52 13.88 -8.87 27.14
N LYS A 53 13.00 -9.67 27.74
CA LYS A 53 11.75 -10.10 27.08
C LYS A 53 10.91 -8.87 26.69
N TYR A 54 10.75 -8.61 25.39
CA TYR A 54 9.95 -7.51 24.86
C TYR A 54 8.49 -7.63 25.32
N HIS A 55 7.96 -6.54 25.88
CA HIS A 55 6.57 -6.42 26.34
C HIS A 55 5.93 -5.19 25.69
N GLY A 56 6.03 -5.11 24.37
CA GLY A 56 5.37 -4.07 23.58
C GLY A 56 4.42 -4.64 22.53
N PRO A 57 3.82 -3.77 21.72
CA PRO A 57 2.90 -4.17 20.65
C PRO A 57 3.57 -5.05 19.59
N ASP A 58 2.80 -5.94 18.96
CA ASP A 58 3.30 -6.80 17.88
C ASP A 58 3.97 -5.95 16.78
N SER A 59 5.18 -6.31 16.34
CA SER A 59 5.91 -5.59 15.27
C SER A 59 5.09 -5.36 14.00
N THR A 60 4.15 -6.26 13.68
CA THR A 60 3.21 -6.10 12.56
C THR A 60 2.27 -4.90 12.75
N THR A 61 1.84 -4.63 13.98
CA THR A 61 0.98 -3.46 14.29
C THR A 61 1.77 -2.16 14.21
N VAL A 62 3.00 -2.13 14.74
CA VAL A 62 3.91 -0.98 14.59
C VAL A 62 4.19 -0.68 13.11
N SER A 63 4.41 -1.72 12.28
CA SER A 63 4.56 -1.56 10.83
C SER A 63 3.32 -0.97 10.16
N GLN A 64 2.11 -1.34 10.61
CA GLN A 64 0.87 -0.76 10.10
C GLN A 64 0.74 0.72 10.50
N LEU A 65 1.08 1.07 11.74
CA LEU A 65 1.07 2.46 12.22
C LEU A 65 2.07 3.33 11.46
N LYS A 66 3.28 2.82 11.16
CA LYS A 66 4.28 3.52 10.32
C LYS A 66 3.75 3.81 8.90
N ARG A 67 2.87 2.96 8.36
CA ARG A 67 2.20 3.23 7.07
C ARG A 67 1.14 4.31 7.19
N LEU A 68 0.33 4.29 8.25
CA LEU A 68 -0.69 5.31 8.50
C LEU A 68 -0.06 6.70 8.74
N GLN A 69 1.00 6.77 9.52
CA GLN A 69 1.79 7.99 9.74
C GLN A 69 2.25 8.61 8.41
N ARG A 70 2.67 7.75 7.48
CA ARG A 70 3.15 8.14 6.16
C ARG A 70 2.02 8.58 5.22
N GLU A 71 0.87 7.91 5.29
CA GLU A 71 -0.35 8.32 4.58
C GLU A 71 -0.85 9.68 5.05
N LEU A 72 -0.82 9.94 6.37
CA LEU A 72 -1.17 11.26 6.92
C LEU A 72 -0.26 12.34 6.35
N ARG A 73 1.04 12.08 6.21
CA ARG A 73 1.98 13.01 5.58
C ARG A 73 1.84 13.12 4.06
N GLY A 74 0.92 12.38 3.43
CA GLY A 74 0.73 12.34 1.97
C GLY A 74 1.82 11.60 1.21
N LEU A 75 2.65 10.81 1.91
CA LEU A 75 3.67 9.98 1.27
C LEU A 75 3.04 8.65 0.83
N PRO A 76 3.31 8.16 -0.41
CA PRO A 76 2.84 6.84 -0.86
C PRO A 76 3.38 5.77 0.08
N PRO A 77 2.73 4.65 0.44
CA PRO A 77 3.27 3.65 1.40
C PRO A 77 4.61 3.04 0.93
N LEU A 78 5.50 2.64 1.86
CA LEU A 78 6.75 1.96 1.47
C LEU A 78 6.32 0.62 0.89
N LEU A 79 6.57 0.43 -0.41
CA LEU A 79 6.57 -0.91 -0.99
C LEU A 79 7.62 -1.68 -0.20
N ILE A 80 7.17 -2.64 0.61
CA ILE A 80 8.10 -3.57 1.26
C ILE A 80 8.94 -4.17 0.14
N GLU A 81 10.26 -3.99 0.22
CA GLU A 81 11.25 -4.64 -0.63
C GLU A 81 10.97 -6.16 -0.57
N GLY A 82 10.33 -6.70 -1.61
CA GLY A 82 9.79 -8.07 -1.61
C GLY A 82 8.39 -8.21 -2.20
N GLN A 83 7.68 -7.11 -2.48
CA GLN A 83 6.51 -7.10 -3.37
C GLN A 83 6.77 -6.29 -4.63
N THR A 84 7.84 -6.60 -5.34
CA THR A 84 7.88 -6.43 -6.80
C THR A 84 6.92 -7.45 -7.43
N LYS A 85 5.63 -7.25 -7.24
CA LYS A 85 4.67 -7.67 -8.25
C LYS A 85 4.47 -6.48 -9.15
N GLU A 86 5.11 -6.55 -10.30
CA GLU A 86 4.76 -5.78 -11.47
C GLU A 86 3.23 -5.75 -11.59
N LYS A 87 2.65 -4.57 -11.38
CA LYS A 87 1.43 -4.18 -12.07
C LYS A 87 1.78 -2.91 -12.83
N PRO A 88 1.57 -2.89 -14.16
CA PRO A 88 1.97 -1.78 -14.99
C PRO A 88 1.08 -0.58 -14.71
N ASP A 89 1.74 0.58 -14.71
CA ASP A 89 1.23 1.90 -15.07
C ASP A 89 -0.17 2.31 -14.62
N ALA A 90 -0.20 3.17 -13.60
CA ALA A 90 -1.15 4.28 -13.59
C ALA A 90 -0.48 5.50 -12.93
N ALA A 91 0.31 6.19 -13.75
CA ALA A 91 0.77 7.55 -13.48
C ALA A 91 -0.44 8.46 -13.17
N LYS A 92 -0.69 8.77 -11.90
CA LYS A 92 -1.54 9.90 -11.52
C LYS A 92 -0.72 11.18 -11.66
N LYS A 93 -0.61 11.66 -12.90
CA LYS A 93 -0.22 13.05 -13.17
C LYS A 93 -1.31 13.95 -12.60
N THR A 94 -0.90 14.86 -11.74
CA THR A 94 -1.56 16.13 -11.44
C THR A 94 -1.94 16.81 -12.76
N VAL A 95 -3.23 17.01 -13.02
CA VAL A 95 -3.70 17.97 -14.02
C VAL A 95 -4.84 18.77 -13.41
N PHE A 96 -4.49 20.02 -13.18
CA PHE A 96 -5.31 21.19 -12.93
C PHE A 96 -6.38 21.33 -14.04
N ASP A 97 -7.62 21.50 -13.59
CA ASP A 97 -8.73 22.27 -14.17
C ASP A 97 -9.00 22.29 -15.70
N GLN A 98 -10.30 22.16 -16.00
CA GLN A 98 -11.05 22.49 -17.23
C GLN A 98 -11.39 21.42 -18.29
N PRO A 99 -12.60 21.57 -18.88
CA PRO A 99 -13.44 20.46 -19.28
C PRO A 99 -13.55 20.30 -20.81
N ASP A 100 -14.21 19.20 -21.21
CA ASP A 100 -14.79 18.97 -22.53
C ASP A 100 -13.82 18.86 -23.70
N GLN A 101 -13.44 17.62 -24.04
CA GLN A 101 -13.51 17.15 -25.43
C GLN A 101 -13.35 15.63 -25.56
N SER A 102 -14.39 15.04 -26.14
CA SER A 102 -14.47 13.66 -26.62
C SER A 102 -13.35 13.34 -27.62
N ILE A 103 -12.47 12.40 -27.29
CA ILE A 103 -11.51 11.84 -28.25
C ILE A 103 -11.88 10.38 -28.50
N THR A 104 -12.65 10.15 -29.55
CA THR A 104 -12.81 8.85 -30.20
C THR A 104 -11.46 8.41 -30.80
N PRO A 105 -11.02 7.14 -30.66
CA PRO A 105 -9.75 6.69 -31.22
C PRO A 105 -9.82 6.64 -32.75
N LYS A 106 -8.93 7.37 -33.44
CA LYS A 106 -8.77 7.32 -34.90
C LYS A 106 -8.09 6.01 -35.29
N LYS A 107 -8.79 5.17 -36.06
CA LYS A 107 -8.25 4.00 -36.76
C LYS A 107 -7.04 4.41 -37.60
N ILE A 108 -5.93 3.69 -37.47
CA ILE A 108 -4.77 3.83 -38.35
C ILE A 108 -5.10 3.06 -39.64
N VAL A 109 -5.17 3.78 -40.76
CA VAL A 109 -5.27 3.21 -42.11
C VAL A 109 -3.86 3.21 -42.68
N PHE A 110 -3.32 2.03 -42.98
CA PHE A 110 -2.09 1.90 -43.76
C PHE A 110 -2.50 1.69 -45.21
N ASP A 111 -2.25 2.71 -46.03
CA ASP A 111 -2.38 2.62 -47.49
C ASP A 111 -1.05 2.09 -48.05
N ASP A 112 -1.18 1.10 -48.94
CA ASP A 112 -0.14 0.24 -49.48
C ASP A 112 0.34 0.80 -50.84
N GLU A 113 1.65 0.79 -51.08
CA GLU A 113 2.29 0.37 -52.36
C GLU A 113 3.71 0.95 -52.52
N SER A 114 4.71 0.06 -52.60
CA SER A 114 5.52 -0.06 -53.82
C SER A 114 6.50 -1.23 -53.73
N GLY A 115 6.16 -2.30 -54.45
CA GLY A 115 7.08 -3.03 -55.32
C GLY A 115 8.28 -3.76 -54.72
N SER A 116 8.14 -5.08 -54.51
CA SER A 116 8.89 -6.04 -55.33
C SER A 116 8.41 -7.48 -55.10
N ALA A 117 8.07 -8.13 -56.21
CA ALA A 117 7.52 -9.47 -56.28
C ALA A 117 8.49 -10.54 -55.77
N LYS A 118 8.01 -11.37 -54.82
CA LYS A 118 8.49 -12.75 -54.64
C LYS A 118 7.31 -13.69 -54.44
N LYS A 119 7.04 -14.50 -55.47
CA LYS A 119 6.01 -15.55 -55.51
C LYS A 119 6.28 -16.60 -54.40
N PRO A 120 5.29 -17.04 -53.61
CA PRO A 120 5.46 -18.20 -52.73
C PRO A 120 5.35 -19.50 -53.56
N LYS A 121 6.36 -20.38 -53.44
CA LYS A 121 6.29 -21.75 -53.96
C LYS A 121 5.27 -22.53 -53.12
N LYS A 122 4.24 -23.07 -53.76
CA LYS A 122 3.28 -23.99 -53.14
C LYS A 122 4.04 -25.25 -52.69
N ILE A 123 3.97 -25.54 -51.40
CA ILE A 123 4.35 -26.84 -50.84
C ILE A 123 3.06 -27.68 -50.86
N VAL A 124 3.06 -28.74 -51.65
CA VAL A 124 2.03 -29.79 -51.62
C VAL A 124 2.56 -30.85 -50.66
N PHE A 125 1.73 -31.27 -49.72
CA PHE A 125 1.97 -32.45 -48.89
C PHE A 125 1.23 -33.62 -49.53
N ASP A 126 1.97 -34.67 -49.90
CA ASP A 126 1.43 -36.04 -50.06
C ASP A 126 1.51 -36.77 -48.71
#